data_AF-A0A661GEY0-F1
#
_entry.id   AF-A0A661GEY0-F1
#
_cell.length_a   1.000
_cell.length_b   1.000
_cell.length_c   1.000
_cell.angle_alpha   90.00
_cell.angle_beta   90.00
_cell.angle_gamma   90.00
#
_symmetry.space_group_name_H-M   'P 1'
#
loop_
_entity.id
_entity.type
_entity.pdbx_description
1 polymer ?
#
loop_
_entity_poly.entity_id
_entity_poly.type
_entity_poly.pdbx_seq_one_letter_code
_entity_poly.pdbx_strand_id
1 'polypeptide(L)' 'MSSRLMLPLLAIVALCGCSPIEPWVKPYERDRFADPIMFLDADPVSSAYIYHVYEAREGARGGEGTAGGGCGCN' A
#
# COMPACT_ATOMS: atom_id res chain seq x y z
N MET A 1 39.66 9.09 -20.68
CA MET A 1 38.66 8.91 -21.76
C MET A 1 37.42 8.14 -21.30
N SER A 2 37.55 7.14 -20.40
CA SER A 2 36.40 6.36 -19.88
C SER A 2 35.31 7.19 -19.17
N SER A 3 35.67 8.18 -18.34
CA SER A 3 34.69 8.98 -17.56
C SER A 3 33.78 9.89 -18.40
N ARG A 4 34.23 10.36 -19.58
CA ARG A 4 33.44 11.24 -20.46
C ARG A 4 32.27 10.52 -21.14
N LEU A 5 32.33 9.18 -21.21
CA LEU A 5 31.29 8.33 -21.79
C LEU A 5 30.21 7.93 -20.77
N MET A 6 30.45 8.10 -19.46
CA MET A 6 29.47 7.69 -18.44
C MET A 6 28.24 8.60 -18.38
N LEU A 7 28.43 9.91 -18.57
CA LEU A 7 27.33 10.89 -18.50
C LEU A 7 26.26 10.68 -19.60
N PRO A 8 26.62 10.51 -20.89
CA PRO A 8 25.62 10.21 -21.91
C PRO A 8 24.99 8.82 -21.74
N LEU A 9 25.74 7.84 -21.23
CA LEU A 9 25.23 6.49 -20.96
C LEU A 9 24.13 6.50 -19.89
N LEU A 10 24.33 7.26 -18.81
CA LEU A 10 23.33 7.41 -17.74
C LEU A 10 22.05 8.10 -18.25
N ALA A 11 22.19 9.09 -19.13
CA ALA A 11 21.05 9.79 -19.72
C ALA A 11 20.18 8.87 -20.59
N ILE A 12 20.80 7.93 -21.34
CA ILE A 12 20.08 6.96 -22.17
C ILE A 12 19.28 5.98 -21.29
N VAL A 13 19.85 5.48 -20.19
CA VAL A 13 19.15 4.57 -19.26
C VAL A 13 17.95 5.24 -18.59
N ALA A 14 18.05 6.53 -18.27
CA ALA A 14 16.95 7.29 -17.66
C ALA A 14 15.73 7.45 -18.58
N LEU A 15 15.90 7.35 -19.90
CA LEU A 15 14.84 7.52 -20.89
C LEU A 15 14.08 6.21 -21.20
N CYS A 16 14.59 5.04 -20.75
CA CYS A 16 13.97 3.73 -21.02
C CYS A 16 12.63 3.49 -20.29
N GLY A 17 12.20 4.38 -19.38
CA GLY A 17 10.96 4.25 -18.63
C GLY A 17 9.67 4.68 -19.37
N CYS A 18 9.78 5.35 -20.51
CA CYS A 18 8.62 5.88 -21.25
C CYS A 18 8.03 4.91 -22.30
N SER A 19 8.38 3.63 -22.26
CA SER A 19 7.74 2.65 -23.14
C SER A 19 6.39 2.22 -22.57
N PRO A 20 5.35 2.11 -23.40
CA PRO A 20 4.08 1.54 -22.95
C PRO A 20 4.32 0.07 -22.57
N ILE A 21 3.82 -0.33 -21.39
CA ILE A 21 3.97 -1.67 -20.84
C ILE A 21 2.91 -2.55 -21.53
N GLU A 22 3.24 -3.09 -22.69
CA GLU A 22 2.45 -4.13 -23.36
C GLU A 22 3.13 -5.50 -23.34
N PRO A 23 2.39 -6.59 -23.02
CA PRO A 23 0.99 -6.58 -22.61
C PRO A 23 0.85 -6.22 -21.12
N TRP A 24 -0.12 -5.36 -20.80
CA TRP A 24 -0.58 -5.20 -19.42
C TRP A 24 -1.02 -6.55 -18.86
N VAL A 25 -0.89 -6.72 -17.54
CA VAL A 25 -1.38 -7.92 -16.87
C VAL A 25 -2.86 -8.07 -17.17
N LYS A 26 -3.26 -9.24 -17.70
CA LYS A 26 -4.63 -9.46 -18.11
C LYS A 26 -5.54 -9.44 -16.88
N PRO A 27 -6.80 -8.99 -16.97
CA PRO A 27 -7.67 -8.83 -15.80
C PRO A 27 -7.75 -10.05 -14.88
N TYR A 28 -7.73 -11.25 -15.44
CA TYR A 28 -7.80 -12.53 -14.73
C TYR A 28 -6.46 -13.04 -14.19
N GLU A 29 -5.33 -12.43 -14.56
CA GLU A 29 -4.01 -12.72 -13.98
C GLU A 29 -3.75 -11.85 -12.73
N ARG A 30 -4.55 -10.80 -12.51
CA ARG A 30 -4.41 -9.90 -11.36
C ARG A 30 -4.65 -10.58 -10.03
N ASP A 31 -5.49 -11.61 -9.98
CA ASP A 31 -5.75 -12.37 -8.75
C ASP A 31 -4.48 -13.04 -8.20
N ARG A 32 -3.48 -13.31 -9.06
CA ARG A 32 -2.20 -13.89 -8.66
C ARG A 32 -1.26 -12.89 -7.95
N PHE A 33 -1.57 -11.59 -7.99
CA PHE A 33 -0.82 -10.57 -7.27
C PHE A 33 -1.28 -10.36 -5.83
N ALA A 34 -2.40 -10.96 -5.42
CA ALA A 34 -2.92 -10.86 -4.08
C ALA A 34 -2.88 -12.24 -3.39
N ASP A 35 -1.68 -12.81 -3.26
CA ASP A 35 -1.48 -14.05 -2.51
C ASP A 35 -1.89 -13.85 -1.04
N PRO A 36 -2.71 -14.73 -0.45
CA PRO A 36 -3.11 -14.62 0.94
C PRO A 36 -1.96 -14.50 1.96
N ILE A 37 -0.75 -14.94 1.64
CA ILE A 37 0.41 -14.75 2.54
C ILE A 37 0.76 -13.25 2.70
N MET A 38 0.40 -12.42 1.72
CA MET A 38 0.67 -10.99 1.72
C MET A 38 -0.37 -10.17 2.49
N PHE A 39 -1.40 -10.80 3.06
CA PHE A 39 -2.29 -10.10 3.98
C PHE A 39 -1.51 -9.64 5.22
N LEU A 40 -1.63 -8.35 5.55
CA LEU A 40 -1.06 -7.75 6.76
C LEU A 40 -1.64 -8.38 8.03
N ASP A 41 -2.85 -8.91 7.92
CA ASP A 41 -3.61 -9.51 8.99
C ASP A 41 -4.10 -10.90 8.56
N ALA A 42 -3.69 -11.92 9.30
CA ALA A 42 -4.03 -13.31 9.02
C ALA A 42 -5.48 -13.65 9.37
N ASP A 43 -6.11 -12.91 10.29
CA ASP A 43 -7.50 -13.12 10.68
C ASP A 43 -8.27 -11.79 10.76
N PRO A 44 -8.65 -11.22 9.60
CA PRO A 44 -9.26 -9.89 9.55
C PRO A 44 -10.63 -9.83 10.26
N VAL A 45 -11.30 -10.97 10.46
CA VAL A 45 -12.60 -11.03 11.14
C VAL A 45 -12.44 -10.83 12.65
N SER A 46 -11.55 -11.58 13.30
CA SER A 46 -11.29 -11.41 14.73
C SER A 46 -10.62 -10.07 15.01
N SER A 47 -9.69 -9.63 14.17
CA SER A 47 -9.05 -8.33 14.32
C SER A 47 -10.07 -7.21 14.21
N ALA A 48 -10.97 -7.21 13.22
CA ALA A 48 -12.05 -6.23 13.12
C ALA A 48 -12.96 -6.21 14.37
N TYR A 49 -13.30 -7.39 14.92
CA TYR A 49 -14.06 -7.48 16.16
C TYR A 49 -13.33 -6.83 17.35
N ILE A 50 -12.04 -7.14 17.51
CA ILE A 50 -11.22 -6.59 18.59
C ILE A 50 -10.99 -5.08 18.41
N TYR A 51 -10.77 -4.60 17.18
CA TYR A 51 -10.68 -3.18 16.86
C TYR A 51 -11.95 -2.43 17.26
N HIS A 52 -13.13 -2.99 16.99
CA HIS A 52 -14.40 -2.38 17.41
C HIS A 52 -14.53 -2.29 18.93
N VAL A 53 -14.05 -3.30 19.67
CA VAL A 53 -14.00 -3.24 21.15
C VAL A 53 -13.09 -2.10 21.63
N TYR A 54 -11.92 -1.92 21.01
CA TYR A 54 -11.01 -0.83 21.35
C TYR A 54 -11.58 0.53 20.99
N GLU A 55 -12.23 0.68 19.84
CA GLU A 55 -12.93 1.91 19.44
C GLU A 55 -13.98 2.31 20.49
N ALA A 56 -14.80 1.36 20.94
CA ALA A 56 -15.81 1.62 21.96
C ALA A 56 -15.22 2.00 23.33
N ARG A 57 -14.06 1.45 23.69
CA ARG A 57 -13.40 1.71 24.98
C ARG A 57 -12.54 2.97 24.98
N GLU A 58 -11.87 3.24 23.87
CA GLU A 58 -10.82 4.24 23.76
C GLU A 58 -11.19 5.39 22.80
N GLY A 59 -12.45 5.50 22.36
CA GLY A 59 -12.92 6.57 21.46
C GLY A 59 -12.80 8.00 22.03
N ALA A 60 -12.49 8.15 23.32
CA ALA A 60 -12.12 9.43 23.92
C ALA A 60 -10.63 9.78 23.72
N ARG A 61 -9.78 8.80 23.41
CA ARG A 61 -8.31 8.93 23.27
C ARG A 61 -7.80 9.15 21.86
N GLY A 62 -8.63 8.99 20.83
CA GLY A 62 -8.17 8.98 19.44
C GLY A 62 -7.70 7.57 19.07
N GLY A 63 -8.59 6.79 18.46
CA GLY A 63 -8.30 5.43 17.99
C GLY A 63 -7.79 5.36 16.54
N GLU A 64 -7.65 4.13 16.03
CA GLU A 64 -7.19 3.75 14.67
C GLU A 64 -8.08 4.27 13.51
N GLY A 65 -9.18 4.98 13.80
CA GLY A 65 -10.17 5.43 12.82
C GLY A 65 -10.31 6.96 12.72
N THR A 66 -10.89 7.44 11.62
CA THR A 66 -11.08 8.88 11.33
C THR A 66 -12.18 9.55 12.17
N ALA A 67 -12.81 8.82 13.10
CA ALA A 67 -13.77 9.37 14.05
C ALA A 67 -13.41 8.92 15.47
N GLY A 68 -13.10 9.88 16.34
CA GLY A 68 -13.14 9.65 17.79
C GLY A 68 -11.81 9.82 18.51
N GLY A 69 -11.32 11.07 18.54
CA GLY A 69 -10.49 11.59 19.62
C GLY A 69 -11.10 12.90 20.09
N GLY A 70 -12.08 12.83 20.98
CA GLY A 70 -12.84 13.99 21.46
C GLY A 70 -13.81 13.59 22.56
N CYS A 71 -14.47 14.57 23.21
CA CYS A 71 -15.33 14.42 24.40
C CYS A 71 -16.60 13.56 24.22
N GLY A 72 -16.70 12.72 23.19
CA GLY A 72 -17.79 11.76 23.00
C GLY A 72 -19.11 12.38 22.51
N CYS A 73 -19.12 13.63 22.06
CA CYS A 73 -20.30 14.24 21.45
C CYS A 73 -20.32 13.94 19.94
N ASN A 74 -21.05 12.91 19.53
CA ASN A 74 -21.65 12.83 18.19
C ASN A 74 -23.05 13.46 18.28
#